data_AF-A0A9D6GBC7-F1
#
_entry.id   AF-A0A9D6GBC7-F1
#
_cell.length_a   1.000
_cell.length_b   1.000
_cell.length_c   1.000
_cell.angle_alpha   90.00
_cell.angle_beta   90.00
_cell.angle_gamma   90.00
#
_symmetry.space_group_name_H-M   'P 1'
#
loop_
_entity.id
_entity.type
_entity.pdbx_description
1 polymer ?
#
loop_
_entity_poly.entity_id
_entity_poly.type
_entity_poly.pdbx_seq_one_letter_code
_entity_poly.pdbx_strand_id
1 'polypeptide(L)' 'GFEASYRILAAQRHAKVIGIFTRLCVRDRKPAYLVHIPRVWRLLERALADPALAPVAAWFAAYLPADRRQVPPCPAAVA' A
#
# COMPACT_ATOMS: atom_id res chain seq x y z
N GLY A 1 8.84 -18.75 -11.51
CA GLY A 1 7.81 -19.01 -12.53
C GLY A 1 6.92 -17.79 -12.71
N PHE A 2 6.03 -17.80 -13.70
CA PHE A 2 5.16 -16.65 -14.03
C PHE A 2 4.38 -16.13 -12.81
N GLU A 3 3.78 -17.02 -12.00
CA GLU A 3 3.01 -16.63 -10.82
C GLU A 3 3.84 -15.84 -9.81
N ALA A 4 5.05 -16.31 -9.48
CA ALA A 4 5.94 -15.59 -8.56
C ALA A 4 6.30 -14.19 -9.10
N SER A 5 6.64 -14.09 -10.39
CA SER A 5 6.92 -12.79 -11.02
C SER A 5 5.71 -11.86 -11.01
N TYR A 6 4.51 -12.40 -11.26
CA TYR A 6 3.26 -11.66 -11.18
C TYR A 6 3.02 -11.12 -9.76
N ARG A 7 3.23 -11.94 -8.72
CA ARG A 7 3.06 -11.56 -7.32
C ARG A 7 4.05 -10.48 -6.89
N ILE A 8 5.32 -10.59 -7.29
CA ILE A 8 6.35 -9.58 -7.03
C ILE A 8 5.96 -8.23 -7.63
N LEU A 9 5.54 -8.22 -8.90
CA LEU A 9 5.10 -7.00 -9.58
C LEU A 9 3.82 -6.42 -8.95
N ALA A 10 2.88 -7.27 -8.55
CA ALA A 10 1.67 -6.86 -7.84
C ALA A 10 2.00 -6.17 -6.52
N ALA A 11 2.85 -6.78 -5.68
CA ALA A 11 3.28 -6.21 -4.40
C ALA A 11 3.94 -4.83 -4.60
N GLN A 12 4.89 -4.74 -5.54
CA GLN A 12 5.58 -3.50 -5.87
C GLN A 12 4.60 -2.40 -6.31
N ARG A 13 3.66 -2.74 -7.20
CA ARG A 13 2.68 -1.77 -7.71
C ARG A 13 1.72 -1.29 -6.63
N HIS A 14 1.20 -2.19 -5.81
CA HIS A 14 0.27 -1.82 -4.74
C HIS A 14 0.94 -0.93 -3.69
N ALA A 15 2.18 -1.24 -3.28
CA ALA A 15 2.96 -0.38 -2.39
C ALA A 15 3.17 1.02 -2.99
N LYS A 16 3.52 1.11 -4.27
CA LYS A 16 3.67 2.40 -4.98
C LYS A 16 2.36 3.20 -5.02
N VAL A 17 1.23 2.56 -5.31
CA VAL A 17 -0.09 3.21 -5.37
C VAL A 17 -0.48 3.78 -4.01
N ILE A 18 -0.25 3.05 -2.91
CA ILE A 18 -0.50 3.54 -1.55
C ILE A 18 0.29 4.83 -1.30
N GLY A 19 1.59 4.84 -1.63
CA GLY A 19 2.44 6.03 -1.50
C GLY A 19 1.96 7.20 -2.37
N ILE A 20 1.54 6.95 -3.62
CA ILE A 20 1.03 8.00 -4.52
C ILE A 20 -0.26 8.62 -3.97
N PHE A 21 -1.23 7.81 -3.56
CA PHE A 21 -2.50 8.31 -3.02
C PHE A 21 -2.29 9.05 -1.69
N THR A 22 -1.41 8.54 -0.83
CA THR A 22 -0.99 9.23 0.39
C THR A 22 -0.37 10.58 0.06
N ARG A 23 0.54 10.65 -0.92
CA ARG A 23 1.17 11.91 -1.35
C ARG A 23 0.17 12.89 -1.95
N LEU A 24 -0.74 12.43 -2.82
CA LEU A 24 -1.79 13.28 -3.40
C LEU A 24 -2.63 13.94 -2.31
N CYS A 25 -2.91 13.20 -1.25
CA CYS A 25 -3.59 13.75 -0.08
C CYS A 25 -2.70 14.72 0.72
N VAL A 26 -1.56 14.26 1.25
CA VAL A 26 -0.75 15.01 2.23
C VAL A 26 -0.07 16.24 1.61
N ARG A 27 0.46 16.11 0.40
CA ARG A 27 1.19 17.18 -0.30
C ARG A 27 0.27 18.02 -1.18
N ASP A 28 -0.57 17.35 -1.97
CA ASP A 28 -1.34 17.99 -3.04
C ASP A 28 -2.76 18.37 -2.61
N ARG A 29 -3.17 18.05 -1.37
CA ARG A 29 -4.52 18.32 -0.82
C ARG A 29 -5.66 17.74 -1.67
N LYS A 30 -5.44 16.57 -2.29
CA LYS A 30 -6.41 15.84 -3.13
C LYS A 30 -6.83 14.51 -2.46
N PRO A 31 -7.84 14.54 -1.55
CA PRO A 31 -8.23 13.36 -0.76
C PRO A 31 -9.03 12.31 -1.54
N ALA A 32 -9.51 12.62 -2.75
CA ALA A 32 -10.45 11.78 -3.51
C ALA A 32 -9.99 10.31 -3.66
N TYR A 33 -8.68 10.06 -3.73
CA TYR A 33 -8.15 8.71 -3.92
C TYR A 33 -8.04 7.88 -2.62
N LEU A 34 -8.23 8.49 -1.44
CA LEU A 34 -8.14 7.79 -0.16
C LEU A 34 -9.20 6.68 -0.02
N VAL A 35 -10.34 6.82 -0.71
CA VAL A 35 -11.40 5.79 -0.76
C VAL A 35 -10.88 4.42 -1.24
N HIS A 36 -9.79 4.41 -2.03
CA HIS A 36 -9.22 3.17 -2.55
C HIS A 36 -8.18 2.52 -1.63
N ILE A 37 -7.63 3.24 -0.65
CA ILE A 37 -6.54 2.75 0.21
C ILE A 37 -6.89 1.42 0.90
N PRO A 38 -8.09 1.22 1.50
CA PRO A 38 -8.43 -0.07 2.12
C PRO A 38 -8.37 -1.24 1.14
N ARG A 39 -8.78 -1.02 -0.12
CA ARG A 39 -8.69 -2.04 -1.16
C ARG A 39 -7.25 -2.33 -1.55
N VAL A 40 -6.42 -1.30 -1.72
CA VAL A 40 -5.03 -1.47 -2.16
C VAL A 40 -4.19 -2.17 -1.08
N TRP A 41 -4.44 -1.91 0.20
CA TRP A 41 -3.83 -2.68 1.30
C TRP A 41 -4.14 -4.18 1.20
N ARG A 42 -5.42 -4.55 1.06
CA ARG A 42 -5.80 -5.97 0.90
C ARG A 42 -5.14 -6.64 -0.31
N LEU A 43 -4.94 -5.90 -1.40
CA LEU A 43 -4.26 -6.43 -2.59
C LEU A 43 -2.77 -6.63 -2.34
N LEU A 44 -2.10 -5.69 -1.65
CA LEU A 44 -0.71 -5.84 -1.24
C LEU A 44 -0.55 -7.05 -0.30
N GLU A 45 -1.42 -7.21 0.68
CA GLU A 45 -1.37 -8.33 1.63
C GLU A 45 -1.54 -9.69 0.93
N ARG A 46 -2.45 -9.79 -0.04
CA ARG A 46 -2.58 -10.98 -0.88
C ARG A 46 -1.35 -11.28 -1.72
N ALA A 47 -0.61 -10.26 -2.16
CA ALA A 47 0.63 -10.46 -2.89
C ALA A 47 1.75 -10.91 -1.93
N LEU A 48 1.85 -10.29 -0.75
CA LEU A 48 2.85 -10.63 0.27
C LEU A 48 2.69 -12.03 0.88
N ALA A 49 1.52 -12.66 0.72
CA ALA A 49 1.30 -14.04 1.13
C ALA A 49 2.03 -15.07 0.25
N ASP A 50 2.60 -14.67 -0.89
CA ASP A 50 3.41 -15.56 -1.73
C ASP A 50 4.77 -15.88 -1.06
N PRO A 51 5.20 -17.15 -0.99
CA PRO A 51 6.49 -17.52 -0.40
C PRO A 51 7.71 -16.80 -1.00
N ALA A 52 7.67 -16.45 -2.29
CA ALA A 52 8.76 -15.71 -2.94
C ALA A 52 8.95 -14.30 -2.37
N LEU A 53 7.93 -13.75 -1.70
CA LEU A 53 7.94 -12.44 -1.05
C LEU A 53 8.17 -12.52 0.46
N ALA A 54 8.47 -13.70 1.03
CA ALA A 54 8.64 -13.87 2.48
C ALA A 54 9.59 -12.83 3.14
N PRO A 55 10.76 -12.48 2.55
CA PRO A 55 11.62 -11.44 3.13
C PRO A 55 10.96 -10.05 3.16
N VAL A 56 10.16 -9.72 2.13
CA VAL A 56 9.42 -8.46 2.04
C VAL A 56 8.26 -8.46 3.03
N ALA A 57 7.52 -9.55 3.15
CA ALA A 57 6.46 -9.71 4.13
C ALA A 57 6.97 -9.54 5.57
N ALA A 58 8.14 -10.13 5.88
CA ALA A 58 8.80 -9.96 7.17
C ALA A 58 9.20 -8.50 7.43
N TRP A 59 9.75 -7.80 6.43
CA TRP A 59 10.05 -6.37 6.54
C TRP A 59 8.79 -5.55 6.83
N PHE A 60 7.67 -5.81 6.13
CA PHE A 60 6.40 -5.14 6.41
C PHE A 60 5.89 -5.47 7.81
N ALA A 61 5.99 -6.71 8.29
CA ALA A 61 5.58 -7.06 9.64
C ALA A 61 6.41 -6.31 10.71
N ALA A 62 7.71 -6.15 10.49
CA ALA A 62 8.61 -5.48 11.43
C ALA A 62 8.43 -3.96 11.48
N TYR A 63 8.27 -3.30 10.32
CA TYR A 63 8.31 -1.84 10.23
C TYR A 63 6.96 -1.18 9.96
N LEU A 64 6.01 -1.93 9.41
CA LEU A 64 4.66 -1.46 9.09
C LEU A 64 3.60 -2.55 9.40
N PRO A 65 3.43 -2.89 10.68
CA PRO A 65 2.47 -3.90 11.12
C PRO A 65 1.03 -3.55 10.71
N ALA A 66 0.15 -4.55 10.71
CA ALA A 66 -1.19 -4.46 10.11
C ALA A 66 -2.04 -3.32 10.70
N ASP A 67 -1.90 -3.06 11.99
CA ASP A 67 -2.54 -1.95 12.71
C ASP A 67 -2.10 -0.57 12.19
N ARG A 68 -0.93 -0.44 11.56
CA ARG A 68 -0.46 0.82 10.95
C ARG A 68 -0.83 0.97 9.47
N ARG A 69 -1.41 -0.06 8.85
CA ARG A 69 -1.79 -0.08 7.42
C ARG A 69 -3.18 0.54 7.20
N GLN A 70 -3.31 1.80 7.60
CA GLN A 70 -4.57 2.52 7.60
C GLN A 70 -4.67 3.52 6.44
N VAL A 71 -5.82 4.17 6.32
CA VAL A 71 -5.98 5.37 5.49
C VAL A 71 -5.23 6.52 6.17
N PRO A 72 -4.30 7.20 5.49
CA PRO A 72 -3.57 8.31 6.09
C PRO A 72 -4.52 9.50 6.36
N PRO A 73 -4.27 10.30 7.42
CA PRO A 73 -5.01 11.52 7.64
C PRO A 73 -4.72 12.51 6.50
N CYS A 74 -5.78 13.16 6.00
CA CYS A 74 -5.63 14.23 5.03
C CYS A 74 -5.73 15.59 5.71
N PRO A 75 -4.75 16.50 5.51
CA PRO A 75 -4.94 17.89 5.88
C PRO A 75 -6.22 18.40 5.24
N ALA A 76 -7.08 19.06 6.03
CA ALA A 76 -8.23 19.76 5.48
C ALA A 76 -7.71 20.73 4.40
N ALA A 77 -8.47 20.86 3.30
CA ALA A 77 -8.20 21.94 2.36
C ALA A 77 -8.25 23.24 3.17
N VAL A 78 -7.15 23.99 3.19
CA VAL A 78 -7.19 25.38 3.67
C VAL A 78 -8.20 26.08 2.78
N ALA A 79 -9.30 26.52 3.40
CA ALA A 79 -10.39 27.25 2.76
C ALA A 79 -9.87 28.53 2.10
#